data_AF-A0A1H7PAK4-F1
#
_entry.id   AF-A0A1H7PAK4-F1
#
_cell.length_a   1.000
_cell.length_b   1.000
_cell.length_c   1.000
_cell.angle_alpha   90.00
_cell.angle_beta   90.00
_cell.angle_gamma   90.00
#
_symmetry.space_group_name_H-M   'P 1'
#
loop_
_entity.id
_entity.type
_entity.pdbx_description
1 polymer ?
#
loop_
_entity_poly.entity_id
_entity_poly.type
_entity_poly.pdbx_seq_one_letter_code
_entity_poly.pdbx_strand_id
1 'polypeptide(L)'
;MKIANGLDFINDEAVIGKWENIGWTESTSAVSITDLNDVSGEFHILYFLPDGEPYWIYEGWTKGVLLIHYGGDEPILSYKYEIRSIDDKQYLFLHLENKTEVFIKRDSLHYNKETLGRHDDINLPFVPDHVVLGKWRSVTFLEGAADFNENEISQDLYLRSIEFFSDGSLIQSYMDTTWYDKWTKGYVLNLHRTTAATYQIKKINGTEYLILEWKMGDYIYGGMKPDHYVFRREK
;
A
#
# COMPACT_ATOMS: atom_id res chain seq x y z
N MET A 1 -26.41 -2.64 3.12
CA MET A 1 -25.13 -3.13 2.58
C MET A 1 -24.36 -3.77 3.72
N LYS A 2 -23.66 -4.89 3.47
CA LYS A 2 -22.77 -5.51 4.46
C LYS A 2 -21.33 -5.11 4.15
N ILE A 3 -20.53 -4.84 5.18
CA ILE A 3 -19.08 -4.65 5.04
C ILE A 3 -18.34 -6.00 5.09
N ALA A 4 -17.02 -6.01 4.87
CA ALA A 4 -16.24 -7.23 4.62
C ALA A 4 -16.39 -8.35 5.67
N ASN A 5 -16.63 -8.01 6.94
CA ASN A 5 -16.83 -8.99 8.02
C ASN A 5 -18.31 -9.38 8.27
N GLY A 6 -19.24 -8.95 7.41
CA GLY A 6 -20.67 -9.26 7.52
C GLY A 6 -21.49 -8.33 8.44
N LEU A 7 -20.89 -7.29 9.01
CA LEU A 7 -21.62 -6.25 9.77
C LEU A 7 -22.49 -5.40 8.84
N ASP A 8 -23.62 -4.90 9.36
CA ASP A 8 -24.42 -3.90 8.66
C ASP A 8 -23.69 -2.57 8.60
N PHE A 9 -23.66 -1.99 7.39
CA PHE A 9 -23.14 -0.64 7.22
C PHE A 9 -24.11 0.39 7.80
N ILE A 10 -23.60 1.21 8.71
CA ILE A 10 -24.25 2.39 9.28
C ILE A 10 -23.31 3.56 8.98
N ASN A 11 -23.79 4.51 8.18
CA ASN A 11 -23.02 5.71 7.86
C ASN A 11 -22.77 6.58 9.10
N ASP A 12 -21.60 7.20 9.16
CA ASP A 12 -21.27 8.28 10.09
C ASP A 12 -20.61 9.43 9.34
N GLU A 13 -21.41 10.41 8.92
CA GLU A 13 -20.92 11.55 8.16
C GLU A 13 -19.81 12.34 8.90
N ALA A 14 -19.80 12.28 10.24
CA ALA A 14 -18.82 12.99 11.04
C ALA A 14 -17.41 12.40 10.91
N VAL A 15 -17.28 11.12 10.55
CA VAL A 15 -15.98 10.47 10.39
C VAL A 15 -15.39 10.65 9.00
N ILE A 16 -16.20 10.94 7.98
CA ILE A 16 -15.75 11.13 6.60
C ILE A 16 -14.67 12.21 6.49
N GLY A 17 -13.64 11.92 5.70
CA GLY A 17 -12.54 12.82 5.40
C GLY A 17 -11.17 12.27 5.78
N LYS A 18 -10.18 13.17 5.84
CA LYS A 18 -8.79 12.85 6.14
C LYS A 18 -8.46 13.05 7.62
N TRP A 19 -7.75 12.07 8.17
CA TRP A 19 -7.24 12.05 9.53
C TRP A 19 -5.72 11.82 9.52
N GLU A 20 -5.00 12.58 10.33
CA GLU A 20 -3.55 12.46 10.47
C GLU A 20 -3.19 12.01 11.87
N ASN A 21 -2.33 11.00 11.98
CA ASN A 21 -1.88 10.47 13.26
C ASN A 21 -0.99 11.49 13.97
N ILE A 22 -1.27 11.70 15.25
CA ILE A 22 -0.53 12.64 16.10
C ILE A 22 0.18 11.95 17.27
N GLY A 23 0.11 10.63 17.34
CA GLY A 23 0.73 9.82 18.37
C GLY A 23 -0.18 8.72 18.89
N TRP A 24 0.32 7.98 19.87
CA TRP A 24 -0.38 6.84 20.46
C TRP A 24 -0.15 6.73 21.96
N THR A 25 -0.92 5.87 22.62
CA THR A 25 -0.76 5.55 24.05
C THR A 25 -1.03 4.07 24.30
N GLU A 26 -0.38 3.48 25.31
CA GLU A 26 -0.58 2.07 25.69
C GLU A 26 -2.00 1.77 26.22
N SER A 27 -2.75 2.79 26.63
CA SER A 27 -4.13 2.58 27.08
C SER A 27 -5.06 2.29 25.90
N THR A 28 -5.66 1.11 25.88
CA THR A 28 -6.57 0.59 24.84
C THR A 28 -7.99 1.18 24.90
N SER A 29 -8.23 2.11 25.82
CA SER A 29 -9.48 2.85 25.97
C SER A 29 -9.24 4.35 26.16
N ALA A 30 -8.06 4.82 25.75
CA ALA A 30 -7.66 6.19 25.94
C ALA A 30 -8.47 7.16 25.08
N VAL A 31 -8.78 8.31 25.65
CA VAL A 31 -9.54 9.38 25.01
C VAL A 31 -8.92 10.75 25.28
N SER A 32 -7.62 10.74 25.61
CA SER A 32 -6.80 11.93 25.87
C SER A 32 -5.88 12.20 24.69
N ILE A 33 -5.59 13.48 24.45
CA ILE A 33 -4.61 13.97 23.47
C ILE A 33 -3.30 14.43 24.13
N THR A 34 -3.15 14.23 25.43
CA THR A 34 -1.94 14.56 26.19
C THR A 34 -1.07 13.31 26.36
N ASP A 35 0.23 13.53 26.56
CA ASP A 35 1.21 12.48 26.88
C ASP A 35 1.23 11.33 25.85
N LEU A 36 1.02 11.69 24.58
CA LEU A 36 1.12 10.75 23.47
C LEU A 36 2.60 10.44 23.18
N ASN A 37 2.88 9.17 22.93
CA ASN A 37 4.12 8.75 22.30
C ASN A 37 4.16 9.22 20.85
N ASP A 38 5.38 9.42 20.33
CA ASP A 38 5.59 9.74 18.92
C ASP A 38 4.95 8.70 18.00
N VAL A 39 4.53 9.14 16.82
CA VAL A 39 3.84 8.33 15.82
C VAL A 39 4.56 6.99 15.58
N SER A 40 3.81 5.89 15.63
CA SER A 40 4.36 4.53 15.55
C SER A 40 4.92 4.16 14.18
N GLY A 41 4.59 4.93 13.14
CA GLY A 41 4.94 4.67 11.74
C GLY A 41 3.98 3.74 11.00
N GLU A 42 3.11 3.04 11.73
CA GLU A 42 2.16 2.07 11.16
C GLU A 42 1.00 2.75 10.43
N PHE A 43 0.48 3.83 11.01
CA PHE A 43 -0.67 4.56 10.47
C PHE A 43 -0.37 6.04 10.40
N HIS A 44 0.10 6.53 9.27
CA HIS A 44 0.37 7.98 9.12
C HIS A 44 -0.90 8.77 8.82
N ILE A 45 -1.68 8.31 7.84
CA ILE A 45 -2.92 8.96 7.39
C ILE A 45 -4.01 7.90 7.30
N LEU A 46 -5.19 8.26 7.79
CA LEU A 46 -6.40 7.47 7.70
C LEU A 46 -7.48 8.30 7.00
N TYR A 47 -8.07 7.73 5.96
CA TYR A 47 -9.26 8.25 5.30
C TYR A 47 -10.46 7.37 5.64
N PHE A 48 -11.59 8.01 5.91
CA PHE A 48 -12.89 7.35 5.90
C PHE A 48 -13.59 7.73 4.61
N LEU A 49 -13.65 6.78 3.67
CA LEU A 49 -14.30 6.96 2.38
C LEU A 49 -15.82 6.84 2.51
N PRO A 50 -16.61 7.52 1.65
CA PRO A 50 -18.05 7.37 1.60
C PRO A 50 -18.50 5.90 1.50
N ASP A 51 -19.69 5.62 2.02
CA ASP A 51 -20.33 4.30 1.92
C ASP A 51 -19.53 3.13 2.51
N GLY A 52 -18.55 3.40 3.38
CA GLY A 52 -17.74 2.34 3.99
C GLY A 52 -16.70 1.74 3.02
N GLU A 53 -16.36 2.44 1.93
CA GLU A 53 -15.52 1.89 0.87
C GLU A 53 -14.11 1.48 1.38
N PRO A 54 -13.65 0.25 1.08
CA PRO A 54 -12.35 -0.24 1.52
C PRO A 54 -11.20 0.27 0.63
N TYR A 55 -10.01 0.46 1.21
CA TYR A 55 -8.76 0.74 0.50
C TYR A 55 -7.54 0.29 1.31
N TRP A 56 -6.46 -0.08 0.61
CA TRP A 56 -5.23 -0.59 1.23
C TRP A 56 -5.52 -1.75 2.21
N ILE A 57 -5.08 -1.65 3.46
CA ILE A 57 -5.36 -2.60 4.54
C ILE A 57 -6.71 -2.34 5.23
N TYR A 58 -7.39 -1.24 4.92
CA TYR A 58 -8.67 -0.89 5.52
C TYR A 58 -9.81 -1.56 4.74
N GLU A 59 -10.33 -2.66 5.26
CA GLU A 59 -11.40 -3.49 4.64
C GLU A 59 -12.80 -2.90 4.82
N GLY A 60 -12.87 -1.57 5.01
CA GLY A 60 -14.07 -0.79 5.17
C GLY A 60 -14.36 -0.43 6.62
N TRP A 61 -15.46 0.28 6.82
CA TRP A 61 -15.86 0.77 8.14
C TRP A 61 -17.38 0.84 8.26
N THR A 62 -17.85 0.87 9.49
CA THR A 62 -19.23 1.23 9.87
C THR A 62 -19.15 2.13 11.10
N LYS A 63 -20.23 2.79 11.48
CA LYS A 63 -20.21 3.71 12.62
C LYS A 63 -19.58 3.07 13.87
N GLY A 64 -18.47 3.63 14.33
CA GLY A 64 -17.70 3.20 15.50
C GLY A 64 -16.80 1.98 15.30
N VAL A 65 -16.69 1.42 14.08
CA VAL A 65 -15.84 0.25 13.78
C VAL A 65 -15.08 0.44 12.47
N LEU A 66 -13.77 0.23 12.51
CA LEU A 66 -12.88 0.15 11.35
C LEU A 66 -12.40 -1.30 11.18
N LEU A 67 -12.39 -1.80 9.94
CA LEU A 67 -11.86 -3.12 9.62
C LEU A 67 -10.44 -3.00 9.06
N ILE A 68 -9.53 -3.84 9.53
CA ILE A 68 -8.13 -3.88 9.08
C ILE A 68 -7.73 -5.31 8.73
N HIS A 69 -7.04 -5.50 7.61
CA HIS A 69 -6.49 -6.77 7.18
C HIS A 69 -5.07 -6.57 6.63
N TYR A 70 -4.11 -7.25 7.24
CA TYR A 70 -2.68 -7.10 6.91
C TYR A 70 -2.23 -7.98 5.73
N GLY A 71 -3.17 -8.65 5.07
CA GLY A 71 -2.93 -9.47 3.88
C GLY A 71 -2.57 -10.93 4.18
N GLY A 72 -2.42 -11.71 3.11
CA GLY A 72 -2.13 -13.14 3.21
C GLY A 72 -3.30 -13.94 3.81
N ASP A 73 -2.99 -14.82 4.75
CA ASP A 73 -3.95 -15.67 5.46
C ASP A 73 -4.39 -15.07 6.81
N GLU A 74 -4.01 -13.81 7.09
CA GLU A 74 -4.38 -13.13 8.34
C GLU A 74 -5.89 -12.84 8.40
N PRO A 75 -6.50 -12.85 9.60
CA PRO A 75 -7.92 -12.53 9.73
C PRO A 75 -8.19 -11.04 9.50
N ILE A 76 -9.42 -10.71 9.08
CA ILE A 76 -9.93 -9.34 9.12
C ILE A 76 -10.19 -8.95 10.58
N LEU A 77 -9.45 -7.98 11.08
CA LEU A 77 -9.55 -7.44 12.43
C LEU A 77 -10.61 -6.33 12.48
N SER A 78 -11.31 -6.23 13.61
CA SER A 78 -12.38 -5.25 13.82
C SER A 78 -12.03 -4.37 15.02
N TYR A 79 -11.67 -3.12 14.76
CA TYR A 79 -11.26 -2.18 15.78
C TYR A 79 -12.31 -1.11 16.02
N LYS A 80 -12.53 -0.79 17.29
CA LYS A 80 -13.43 0.29 17.67
C LYS A 80 -12.74 1.63 17.48
N TYR A 81 -13.50 2.62 17.03
CA TYR A 81 -13.05 4.00 17.10
C TYR A 81 -14.09 4.90 17.77
N GLU A 82 -13.61 5.96 18.39
CA GLU A 82 -14.42 7.06 18.92
C GLU A 82 -13.94 8.39 18.33
N ILE A 83 -14.87 9.31 18.07
CA ILE A 83 -14.55 10.70 17.70
C ILE A 83 -14.91 11.65 18.85
N ARG A 84 -14.05 12.63 19.13
CA ARG A 84 -14.30 13.67 20.15
C ARG A 84 -13.89 15.04 19.68
N SER A 85 -14.61 16.06 20.13
CA SER A 85 -14.20 17.46 19.99
C SER A 85 -13.46 17.90 21.25
N ILE A 86 -12.23 18.40 21.09
CA ILE A 86 -11.39 18.96 22.15
C ILE A 86 -10.81 20.26 21.60
N ASP A 87 -10.99 21.38 22.29
CA ASP A 87 -10.51 22.70 21.87
C ASP A 87 -10.82 23.04 20.39
N ASP A 88 -12.09 22.89 20.00
CA ASP A 88 -12.62 23.13 18.65
C ASP A 88 -12.00 22.28 17.53
N LYS A 89 -11.25 21.24 17.87
CA LYS A 89 -10.67 20.26 16.94
C LYS A 89 -11.31 18.90 17.13
N GLN A 90 -11.44 18.15 16.03
CA GLN A 90 -11.94 16.78 16.07
C GLN A 90 -10.79 15.79 16.10
N TYR A 91 -10.90 14.82 17.00
CA TYR A 91 -9.94 13.75 17.20
C TYR A 91 -10.61 12.40 17.03
N LEU A 92 -9.89 11.44 16.48
CA LEU A 92 -10.29 10.05 16.38
C LEU A 92 -9.35 9.19 17.22
N PHE A 93 -9.93 8.34 18.05
CA PHE A 93 -9.23 7.38 18.90
C PHE A 93 -9.50 6.00 18.33
N LEU A 94 -8.49 5.36 17.75
CA LEU A 94 -8.56 4.00 17.21
C LEU A 94 -8.00 3.03 18.25
N HIS A 95 -8.87 2.21 18.81
CA HIS A 95 -8.54 1.28 19.89
C HIS A 95 -8.09 -0.07 19.30
N LEU A 96 -6.77 -0.27 19.27
CA LEU A 96 -6.12 -1.52 18.88
C LEU A 96 -5.97 -2.43 20.11
N GLU A 97 -5.50 -3.66 19.90
CA GLU A 97 -5.42 -4.66 20.99
C GLU A 97 -4.49 -4.25 22.13
N ASN A 98 -3.44 -3.50 21.83
CA ASN A 98 -2.36 -3.14 22.76
C ASN A 98 -2.12 -1.63 22.91
N LYS A 99 -2.79 -0.79 22.12
CA LYS A 99 -2.61 0.67 22.13
C LYS A 99 -3.85 1.38 21.60
N THR A 100 -3.94 2.69 21.84
CA THR A 100 -4.83 3.58 21.10
C THR A 100 -3.99 4.51 20.22
N GLU A 101 -4.27 4.51 18.92
CA GLU A 101 -3.72 5.46 17.96
C GLU A 101 -4.64 6.69 17.92
N VAL A 102 -4.07 7.89 17.97
CA VAL A 102 -4.82 9.15 18.03
C VAL A 102 -4.58 9.95 16.77
N PHE A 103 -5.68 10.37 16.13
CA PHE A 103 -5.65 11.14 14.90
C PHE A 103 -6.36 12.46 15.08
N ILE A 104 -5.92 13.48 14.36
CA ILE A 104 -6.61 14.77 14.21
C ILE A 104 -7.27 14.87 12.84
N LYS A 105 -8.51 15.37 12.80
CA LYS A 105 -9.20 15.62 11.53
C LYS A 105 -8.54 16.77 10.78
N ARG A 106 -8.24 16.57 9.50
CA ARG A 106 -7.65 17.58 8.62
C ARG A 106 -8.67 18.24 7.71
N ASP A 107 -9.64 17.48 7.23
CA ASP A 107 -10.75 17.94 6.41
C ASP A 107 -11.92 16.96 6.49
N SER A 108 -13.05 17.33 5.87
CA SER A 108 -14.26 16.51 5.76
C SER A 108 -14.59 16.23 4.28
N LEU A 109 -13.58 16.14 3.41
CA LEU A 109 -13.81 15.93 1.98
C LEU A 109 -14.26 14.50 1.70
N HIS A 110 -15.09 14.34 0.68
CA HIS A 110 -15.51 13.03 0.17
C HIS A 110 -14.49 12.57 -0.86
N TYR A 111 -13.50 11.80 -0.41
CA TYR A 111 -12.47 11.26 -1.30
C TYR A 111 -12.98 10.09 -2.13
N ASN A 112 -12.41 9.94 -3.34
CA ASN A 112 -12.57 8.76 -4.18
C ASN A 112 -11.28 7.92 -4.10
N LYS A 113 -11.43 6.62 -3.85
CA LYS A 113 -10.37 5.61 -3.84
C LYS A 113 -9.44 5.68 -5.06
N GLU A 114 -9.97 5.94 -6.25
CA GLU A 114 -9.20 6.01 -7.50
C GLU A 114 -8.19 7.15 -7.53
N THR A 115 -8.45 8.19 -6.74
CA THR A 115 -7.62 9.41 -6.65
C THR A 115 -6.88 9.53 -5.33
N LEU A 116 -7.00 8.51 -4.47
CA LEU A 116 -6.49 8.53 -3.12
C LEU A 116 -5.03 8.08 -3.10
N GLY A 117 -4.22 8.79 -2.31
CA GLY A 117 -2.82 8.44 -2.09
C GLY A 117 -1.89 9.04 -3.12
N ARG A 118 -0.69 8.45 -3.22
CA ARG A 118 0.37 8.89 -4.11
C ARG A 118 0.16 8.35 -5.52
N HIS A 119 0.20 9.24 -6.50
CA HIS A 119 0.20 8.92 -7.93
C HIS A 119 1.45 9.52 -8.58
N ASP A 120 2.10 8.76 -9.44
CA ASP A 120 3.24 9.21 -10.23
C ASP A 120 2.76 9.67 -11.63
N ASP A 121 3.61 10.42 -12.33
CA ASP A 121 3.39 10.66 -13.76
C ASP A 121 3.73 9.40 -14.56
N ILE A 122 2.71 8.80 -15.17
CA ILE A 122 2.84 7.62 -16.04
C ILE A 122 2.75 7.99 -17.53
N ASN A 123 2.65 9.26 -17.89
CA ASN A 123 2.61 9.72 -19.29
C ASN A 123 4.01 9.86 -19.89
N LEU A 124 4.87 8.88 -19.62
CA LEU A 124 6.24 8.86 -20.15
C LEU A 124 6.26 8.39 -21.60
N PRO A 125 7.05 9.03 -22.49
CA PRO A 125 7.21 8.54 -23.85
C PRO A 125 7.87 7.16 -23.86
N PHE A 126 7.47 6.32 -24.80
CA PHE A 126 8.08 5.01 -24.97
C PHE A 126 9.51 5.15 -25.52
N VAL A 127 10.47 4.60 -24.77
CA VAL A 127 11.86 4.46 -25.14
C VAL A 127 12.21 2.97 -25.04
N PRO A 128 12.63 2.31 -26.13
CA PRO A 128 12.94 0.89 -26.10
C PRO A 128 14.21 0.60 -25.28
N ASP A 129 14.19 -0.55 -24.60
CA ASP A 129 15.33 -1.16 -23.92
C ASP A 129 15.38 -2.65 -24.28
N HIS A 130 16.22 -3.01 -25.25
CA HIS A 130 16.31 -4.41 -25.69
C HIS A 130 16.84 -5.35 -24.60
N VAL A 131 17.52 -4.81 -23.59
CA VAL A 131 18.08 -5.62 -22.50
C VAL A 131 16.96 -6.14 -21.61
N VAL A 132 15.86 -5.43 -21.41
CA VAL A 132 14.80 -5.88 -20.47
C VAL A 132 13.84 -6.91 -21.07
N LEU A 133 13.83 -7.08 -22.41
CA LEU A 133 12.85 -7.91 -23.12
C LEU A 133 12.79 -9.37 -22.66
N GLY A 134 11.60 -9.95 -22.71
CA GLY A 134 11.34 -11.34 -22.34
C GLY A 134 10.89 -11.48 -20.89
N LYS A 135 10.84 -12.73 -20.43
CA LYS A 135 10.23 -13.12 -19.17
C LYS A 135 11.26 -13.23 -18.05
N TRP A 136 10.87 -12.76 -16.87
CA TRP A 136 11.66 -12.76 -15.65
C TRP A 136 10.84 -13.35 -14.52
N ARG A 137 11.47 -14.19 -13.68
CA ARG A 137 10.84 -14.82 -12.52
C ARG A 137 11.39 -14.22 -11.23
N SER A 138 10.51 -13.91 -10.29
CA SER A 138 10.89 -13.36 -8.99
C SER A 138 11.74 -14.36 -8.21
N VAL A 139 12.76 -13.88 -7.52
CA VAL A 139 13.68 -14.68 -6.70
C VAL A 139 13.83 -14.17 -5.27
N THR A 140 13.63 -12.88 -5.02
CA THR A 140 13.61 -12.34 -3.64
C THR A 140 12.87 -11.01 -3.57
N PHE A 141 12.59 -10.54 -2.35
CA PHE A 141 11.97 -9.25 -2.02
C PHE A 141 12.78 -8.59 -0.90
N LEU A 142 13.14 -7.32 -1.07
CA LEU A 142 14.11 -6.61 -0.22
C LEU A 142 13.60 -5.21 0.12
N GLU A 143 13.85 -4.74 1.34
CA GLU A 143 13.58 -3.33 1.71
C GLU A 143 14.44 -2.35 0.89
N GLY A 144 15.65 -2.77 0.48
CA GLY A 144 16.60 -1.94 -0.27
C GLY A 144 17.28 -2.67 -1.43
N ALA A 145 17.40 -2.00 -2.58
CA ALA A 145 18.11 -2.52 -3.75
C ALA A 145 19.63 -2.72 -3.56
N ALA A 146 20.21 -2.13 -2.50
CA ALA A 146 21.62 -2.25 -2.15
C ALA A 146 21.93 -3.60 -1.47
N ASP A 147 20.93 -4.24 -0.88
CA ASP A 147 21.10 -5.42 -0.03
C ASP A 147 21.02 -6.75 -0.79
N PHE A 148 20.93 -6.69 -2.13
CA PHE A 148 20.74 -7.91 -2.92
C PHE A 148 21.97 -8.84 -2.88
N ASN A 149 21.76 -10.03 -2.33
CA ASN A 149 22.68 -11.16 -2.33
C ASN A 149 22.06 -12.35 -3.08
N GLU A 150 22.76 -12.90 -4.08
CA GLU A 150 22.24 -13.98 -4.92
C GLU A 150 22.00 -15.31 -4.18
N ASN A 151 22.52 -15.45 -2.96
CA ASN A 151 22.33 -16.62 -2.11
C ASN A 151 21.05 -16.57 -1.26
N GLU A 152 20.38 -15.42 -1.20
CA GLU A 152 19.19 -15.19 -0.39
C GLU A 152 17.94 -15.19 -1.28
N ILE A 153 17.59 -16.38 -1.76
CA ILE A 153 16.42 -16.61 -2.62
C ILE A 153 15.24 -17.01 -1.74
N SER A 154 14.17 -16.24 -1.81
CA SER A 154 12.89 -16.59 -1.20
C SER A 154 12.09 -17.50 -2.12
N GLN A 155 11.39 -18.45 -1.52
CA GLN A 155 10.40 -19.27 -2.22
C GLN A 155 9.02 -18.77 -1.80
N ASP A 156 8.16 -18.56 -2.80
CA ASP A 156 6.79 -18.03 -2.66
C ASP A 156 6.69 -16.51 -2.49
N LEU A 157 6.77 -15.82 -3.64
CA LEU A 157 6.59 -14.38 -3.73
C LEU A 157 5.27 -14.06 -4.43
N TYR A 158 4.54 -13.07 -3.94
CA TYR A 158 3.25 -12.68 -4.51
C TYR A 158 3.39 -12.20 -5.96
N LEU A 159 4.34 -11.32 -6.27
CA LEU A 159 4.69 -11.02 -7.66
C LEU A 159 5.61 -12.13 -8.20
N ARG A 160 5.05 -13.06 -8.98
CA ARG A 160 5.70 -14.31 -9.42
C ARG A 160 6.57 -14.13 -10.66
N SER A 161 6.11 -13.35 -11.63
CA SER A 161 6.85 -13.09 -12.87
C SER A 161 6.42 -11.81 -13.56
N ILE A 162 7.29 -11.30 -14.43
CA ILE A 162 7.09 -10.13 -15.26
C ILE A 162 7.64 -10.39 -16.66
N GLU A 163 6.93 -9.98 -17.71
CA GLU A 163 7.32 -10.16 -19.09
C GLU A 163 7.23 -8.85 -19.87
N PHE A 164 8.32 -8.48 -20.52
CA PHE A 164 8.48 -7.24 -21.27
C PHE A 164 8.41 -7.51 -22.78
N PHE A 165 7.49 -6.86 -23.48
CA PHE A 165 7.32 -6.96 -24.92
C PHE A 165 7.88 -5.75 -25.67
N SER A 166 8.30 -5.96 -26.91
CA SER A 166 9.00 -4.93 -27.72
C SER A 166 8.14 -3.72 -28.10
N ASP A 167 6.82 -3.82 -27.98
CA ASP A 167 5.86 -2.73 -28.24
C ASP A 167 5.59 -1.85 -27.01
N GLY A 168 6.27 -2.10 -25.90
CA GLY A 168 6.07 -1.38 -24.63
C GLY A 168 4.96 -1.94 -23.75
N SER A 169 4.32 -3.04 -24.15
CA SER A 169 3.39 -3.78 -23.28
C SER A 169 4.14 -4.64 -22.26
N LEU A 170 3.51 -4.87 -21.12
CA LEU A 170 4.06 -5.61 -19.99
C LEU A 170 2.99 -6.50 -19.36
N ILE A 171 3.36 -7.73 -19.02
CA ILE A 171 2.48 -8.66 -18.29
C ILE A 171 3.12 -8.97 -16.93
N GLN A 172 2.34 -8.85 -15.86
CA GLN A 172 2.73 -9.26 -14.50
C GLN A 172 1.84 -10.40 -14.02
N SER A 173 2.43 -11.42 -13.42
CA SER A 173 1.70 -12.47 -12.69
C SER A 173 1.82 -12.21 -11.20
N TYR A 174 0.72 -11.81 -10.57
CA TYR A 174 0.63 -11.52 -9.14
C TYR A 174 -0.37 -12.45 -8.48
N MET A 175 0.11 -13.36 -7.63
CA MET A 175 -0.68 -14.44 -7.03
C MET A 175 -1.48 -15.16 -8.12
N ASP A 176 -2.81 -15.12 -8.04
CA ASP A 176 -3.73 -15.76 -8.99
C ASP A 176 -4.32 -14.77 -10.01
N THR A 177 -3.76 -13.55 -10.07
CA THR A 177 -4.17 -12.48 -10.99
C THR A 177 -3.06 -12.20 -12.01
N THR A 178 -3.47 -11.77 -13.21
CA THR A 178 -2.56 -11.25 -14.24
C THR A 178 -2.88 -9.78 -14.48
N TRP A 179 -1.85 -8.93 -14.47
CA TRP A 179 -1.96 -7.51 -14.78
C TRP A 179 -1.32 -7.20 -16.13
N TYR A 180 -1.93 -6.26 -16.84
CA TYR A 180 -1.50 -5.80 -18.15
C TYR A 180 -1.16 -4.32 -18.05
N ASP A 181 0.14 -4.04 -18.08
CA ASP A 181 0.71 -2.72 -17.83
C ASP A 181 1.56 -2.27 -19.03
N LYS A 182 2.26 -1.15 -18.87
CA LYS A 182 3.22 -0.64 -19.85
C LYS A 182 4.61 -0.52 -19.25
N TRP A 183 5.61 -0.38 -20.10
CA TRP A 183 6.95 -0.04 -19.69
C TRP A 183 7.60 0.92 -20.69
N THR A 184 8.63 1.62 -20.20
CA THR A 184 9.57 2.41 -21.00
C THR A 184 10.95 2.26 -20.35
N LYS A 185 12.02 2.60 -21.05
CA LYS A 185 13.38 2.41 -20.51
C LYS A 185 13.53 3.00 -19.09
N GLY A 186 13.83 2.12 -18.14
CA GLY A 186 14.02 2.44 -16.72
C GLY A 186 12.76 2.44 -15.87
N TYR A 187 11.56 2.25 -16.44
CA TYR A 187 10.29 2.31 -15.71
C TYR A 187 9.28 1.22 -16.13
N VAL A 188 8.63 0.64 -15.14
CA VAL A 188 7.35 -0.07 -15.28
C VAL A 188 6.23 0.90 -14.88
N LEU A 189 5.21 1.02 -15.74
CA LEU A 189 4.10 1.95 -15.60
C LEU A 189 2.85 1.17 -15.22
N ASN A 190 2.49 1.17 -13.94
CA ASN A 190 1.29 0.51 -13.46
C ASN A 190 0.06 1.34 -13.81
N LEU A 191 -0.78 0.85 -14.71
CA LEU A 191 -1.94 1.58 -15.22
C LEU A 191 -3.08 1.64 -14.21
N HIS A 192 -3.23 0.60 -13.39
CA HIS A 192 -4.32 0.48 -12.42
C HIS A 192 -4.11 1.30 -11.15
N ARG A 193 -2.86 1.59 -10.82
CA ARG A 193 -2.43 2.31 -9.61
C ARG A 193 -1.75 3.64 -9.90
N THR A 194 -1.52 3.92 -11.19
CA THR A 194 -0.85 5.13 -11.70
C THR A 194 0.47 5.40 -10.96
N THR A 195 1.32 4.37 -10.91
CA THR A 195 2.68 4.46 -10.35
C THR A 195 3.72 4.17 -11.44
N ALA A 196 4.88 4.82 -11.33
CA ALA A 196 6.02 4.64 -12.22
C ALA A 196 7.16 4.02 -11.41
N ALA A 197 7.23 2.69 -11.39
CA ALA A 197 8.24 1.94 -10.67
C ALA A 197 9.55 1.88 -11.47
N THR A 198 10.65 2.32 -10.87
CA THR A 198 11.95 2.21 -11.53
C THR A 198 12.42 0.76 -11.55
N TYR A 199 13.13 0.41 -12.62
CA TYR A 199 13.85 -0.86 -12.70
C TYR A 199 15.31 -0.65 -13.09
N GLN A 200 16.16 -1.56 -12.65
CA GLN A 200 17.56 -1.66 -13.07
C GLN A 200 17.94 -3.10 -13.34
N ILE A 201 18.86 -3.32 -14.28
CA ILE A 201 19.41 -4.64 -14.58
C ILE A 201 20.84 -4.69 -14.04
N LYS A 202 21.13 -5.71 -13.21
CA LYS A 202 22.47 -6.00 -12.70
C LYS A 202 22.94 -7.35 -13.24
N LYS A 203 24.23 -7.47 -13.54
CA LYS A 203 24.86 -8.73 -13.91
C LYS A 203 25.81 -9.18 -12.81
N ILE A 204 25.55 -10.35 -12.23
CA ILE A 204 26.35 -10.93 -11.15
C ILE A 204 26.74 -12.34 -11.60
N ASN A 205 28.05 -12.64 -11.61
CA ASN A 205 28.58 -13.96 -12.00
C ASN A 205 28.04 -14.50 -13.34
N GLY A 206 27.77 -13.59 -14.29
CA GLY A 206 27.25 -13.95 -15.61
C GLY A 206 25.71 -14.03 -15.70
N THR A 207 25.01 -14.03 -14.57
CA THR A 207 23.54 -14.05 -14.48
C THR A 207 22.99 -12.63 -14.43
N GLU A 208 21.91 -12.38 -15.17
CA GLU A 208 21.21 -11.09 -15.16
C GLU A 208 20.05 -11.11 -14.16
N TYR A 209 19.96 -10.02 -13.41
CA TYR A 209 18.93 -9.76 -12.42
C TYR A 209 18.24 -8.44 -12.71
N LEU A 210 16.91 -8.44 -12.67
CA LEU A 210 16.08 -7.25 -12.73
C LEU A 210 15.71 -6.88 -11.30
N ILE A 211 16.00 -5.66 -10.87
CA ILE A 211 15.58 -5.12 -9.58
C ILE A 211 14.52 -4.06 -9.87
N LEU A 212 13.31 -4.25 -9.35
CA LEU A 212 12.13 -3.44 -9.63
C LEU A 212 11.56 -2.90 -8.32
N GLU A 213 11.32 -1.59 -8.27
CA GLU A 213 10.57 -0.98 -7.16
C GLU A 213 9.14 -1.55 -7.06
N TRP A 214 8.72 -1.87 -5.84
CA TRP A 214 7.36 -2.28 -5.52
C TRP A 214 6.54 -1.10 -5.02
N LYS A 215 5.99 -0.32 -5.95
CA LYS A 215 5.15 0.84 -5.66
C LYS A 215 3.66 0.46 -5.57
N MET A 216 3.30 -0.23 -4.48
CA MET A 216 1.92 -0.67 -4.19
C MET A 216 1.35 -0.02 -2.93
N GLY A 217 0.50 -0.71 -2.17
CA GLY A 217 -0.31 -0.16 -1.10
C GLY A 217 0.49 0.69 -0.10
N ASP A 218 1.63 0.20 0.34
CA ASP A 218 2.45 0.90 1.34
C ASP A 218 3.08 2.18 0.78
N TYR A 219 3.45 2.18 -0.49
CA TYR A 219 3.94 3.37 -1.21
C TYR A 219 2.81 4.39 -1.47
N ILE A 220 1.65 3.91 -1.92
CA ILE A 220 0.51 4.74 -2.35
C ILE A 220 -0.20 5.35 -1.13
N TYR A 221 -0.51 4.53 -0.13
CA TYR A 221 -1.35 4.88 1.01
C TYR A 221 -0.55 5.01 2.31
N GLY A 222 0.41 4.11 2.55
CA GLY A 222 1.25 4.12 3.75
C GLY A 222 2.31 5.23 3.77
N GLY A 223 2.55 5.91 2.64
CA GLY A 223 3.57 6.95 2.52
C GLY A 223 5.01 6.44 2.55
N MET A 224 5.20 5.12 2.55
CA MET A 224 6.50 4.47 2.66
C MET A 224 7.33 4.63 1.37
N LYS A 225 8.63 4.33 1.49
CA LYS A 225 9.48 4.13 0.32
C LYS A 225 9.20 2.75 -0.26
N PRO A 226 9.39 2.55 -1.58
CA PRO A 226 9.16 1.25 -2.17
C PRO A 226 10.29 0.29 -1.77
N ASP A 227 9.88 -0.91 -1.39
CA ASP A 227 10.72 -2.11 -1.37
C ASP A 227 10.97 -2.59 -2.81
N HIS A 228 11.70 -3.68 -2.98
CA HIS A 228 12.16 -4.13 -4.28
C HIS A 228 11.93 -5.63 -4.49
N TYR A 229 11.31 -5.96 -5.61
CA TYR A 229 11.38 -7.32 -6.14
C TYR A 229 12.64 -7.50 -6.96
N VAL A 230 13.30 -8.65 -6.79
CA VAL A 230 14.40 -9.07 -7.64
C VAL A 230 13.95 -10.26 -8.47
N PHE A 231 14.26 -10.22 -9.77
CA PHE A 231 13.93 -11.27 -10.72
C PHE A 231 15.18 -11.79 -11.40
N ARG A 232 15.12 -13.05 -11.82
CA ARG A 232 16.09 -13.68 -12.72
C ARG A 232 15.42 -13.96 -14.05
N ARG A 233 16.15 -13.73 -15.15
CA ARG A 233 15.65 -14.01 -16.50
C ARG A 233 15.28 -15.49 -16.65
N GLU A 234 14.13 -15.79 -17.25
CA GLU A 234 13.79 -17.14 -17.71
C GLU A 234 14.55 -17.45 -19.02
N LYS A 235 15.00 -18.69 -19.15
CA LYS A 235 15.75 -19.14 -20.34
C LYS A 235 14.84 -19.36 -21.53
#